data_AF-A0A645HR59-F1
#
_entry.id   AF-A0A645HR59-F1
#
_cell.length_a   1.000
_cell.length_b   1.000
_cell.length_c   1.000
_cell.angle_alpha   90.00
_cell.angle_beta   90.00
_cell.angle_gamma   90.00
#
_symmetry.space_group_name_H-M   'P 1'
#
loop_
_entity.id
_entity.type
_entity.pdbx_description
1 polymer ?
#
loop_
_entity_poly.entity_id
_entity_poly.type
_entity_poly.pdbx_seq_one_letter_code
_entity_poly.pdbx_strand_id
1 'polypeptide(L)'
;MAPISEGISVVGSIAIVLAGAYPLVHFITKVFQKPLMKLGSLLGIGEVAAAGMIATLANNIPMFGMMKDMDERGKIINVAFAVSAAFVFGDHLGFAAGVNKEMIAAMVVGKLVAGVTAVAVACLIAPKAKKA
;
A
#
# COMPACT_ATOMS: atom_id res chain seq x y z
N MET A 1 12.35 -30.38 -9.10
CA MET A 1 11.90 -29.03 -9.50
C MET A 1 10.47 -29.16 -10.01
N ALA A 2 9.58 -28.22 -9.69
CA ALA A 2 8.20 -28.24 -10.21
C ALA A 2 8.20 -28.07 -11.76
N PRO A 3 7.19 -28.60 -12.48
CA PRO A 3 7.07 -28.43 -13.93
C PRO A 3 7.03 -26.96 -14.37
N ILE A 4 7.63 -26.64 -15.52
CA ILE A 4 7.64 -25.27 -16.09
C ILE A 4 6.21 -24.76 -16.35
N SER A 5 5.31 -25.64 -16.78
CA SER A 5 3.89 -25.29 -17.01
C SER A 5 3.20 -24.78 -15.74
N GLU A 6 3.54 -25.34 -14.58
CA GLU A 6 3.04 -24.88 -13.28
C GLU A 6 3.54 -23.48 -12.98
N GLY A 7 4.84 -23.22 -13.19
CA GLY A 7 5.42 -21.88 -13.03
C GLY A 7 4.75 -20.83 -13.92
N ILE A 8 4.49 -21.16 -15.19
CA ILE A 8 3.78 -20.26 -16.12
C ILE A 8 2.35 -19.98 -15.63
N SER A 9 1.63 -21.00 -15.16
CA SER A 9 0.25 -20.86 -14.67
C SER A 9 0.18 -19.96 -13.43
N VAL A 10 1.10 -20.13 -12.48
CA VAL A 10 1.18 -19.29 -11.28
C VAL A 10 1.48 -17.83 -11.65
N VAL A 11 2.50 -17.58 -12.48
CA VAL A 11 2.86 -16.21 -12.90
C VAL A 11 1.72 -15.56 -13.69
N GLY A 12 1.08 -16.31 -14.60
CA GLY A 12 -0.06 -15.82 -15.38
C GLY A 12 -1.25 -15.40 -14.50
N SER A 13 -1.55 -16.20 -13.48
CA SER A 13 -2.61 -15.89 -12.51
C SER A 13 -2.32 -14.61 -11.72
N ILE A 14 -1.07 -14.44 -11.26
CA ILE A 14 -0.62 -13.22 -10.58
C ILE A 14 -0.76 -12.01 -11.52
N ALA A 15 -0.31 -12.13 -12.77
CA ALA A 15 -0.36 -11.03 -13.74
C ALA A 15 -1.80 -10.57 -14.01
N ILE A 16 -2.76 -11.49 -14.14
CA ILE A 16 -4.18 -11.17 -14.33
C ILE A 16 -4.74 -10.41 -13.13
N VAL A 17 -4.42 -10.84 -11.90
CA VAL A 17 -4.86 -10.15 -10.68
C VAL A 17 -4.24 -8.75 -10.58
N LEU A 18 -2.93 -8.63 -10.83
CA LEU A 18 -2.22 -7.34 -10.79
C LEU A 18 -2.69 -6.37 -11.88
N ALA A 19 -3.15 -6.86 -13.03
CA ALA A 19 -3.75 -6.02 -14.07
C ALA A 19 -5.00 -5.27 -13.55
N GLY A 20 -5.73 -5.85 -12.59
CA GLY A 20 -6.86 -5.19 -11.91
C GLY A 20 -6.45 -4.19 -10.83
N ALA A 21 -5.25 -4.33 -10.25
CA ALA A 21 -4.80 -3.47 -9.16
C ALA A 21 -4.59 -2.00 -9.59
N TYR A 22 -4.01 -1.76 -10.77
CA TYR A 22 -3.77 -0.39 -11.27
C TYR A 22 -5.06 0.38 -11.58
N PRO A 23 -6.06 -0.19 -12.27
CA PRO A 23 -7.39 0.42 -12.41
C PRO A 23 -8.04 0.74 -11.06
N LEU A 24 -7.96 -0.17 -10.08
CA LEU A 24 -8.48 0.06 -8.74
C LEU A 24 -7.79 1.24 -8.05
N VAL A 25 -6.46 1.29 -8.11
CA VAL A 25 -5.69 2.43 -7.56
C VAL A 25 -6.10 3.71 -8.25
N HIS A 26 -6.18 3.74 -9.58
CA HIS A 26 -6.63 4.91 -10.33
C HIS A 26 -8.06 5.34 -9.96
N PHE A 27 -8.97 4.40 -9.76
CA PHE A 27 -10.32 4.68 -9.30
C PHE A 27 -10.32 5.29 -7.90
N ILE A 28 -9.56 4.70 -6.97
CA ILE A 28 -9.48 5.19 -5.60
C ILE A 28 -8.86 6.59 -5.56
N THR A 29 -7.78 6.84 -6.28
CA THR A 29 -7.16 8.18 -6.32
C THR A 29 -8.11 9.22 -6.88
N LYS A 30 -8.88 8.87 -7.91
CA LYS A 30 -9.85 9.77 -8.54
C LYS A 30 -11.07 10.04 -7.67
N VAL A 31 -11.65 9.02 -7.05
CA VAL A 31 -12.89 9.14 -6.24
C VAL A 31 -12.59 9.71 -4.86
N PHE A 32 -11.51 9.27 -4.24
CA PHE A 32 -11.13 9.65 -2.88
C PHE A 32 -10.08 10.77 -2.86
N GLN A 33 -9.94 11.53 -3.95
CA GLN A 33 -8.95 12.60 -4.09
C GLN A 33 -9.00 13.61 -2.93
N LYS A 34 -10.19 14.11 -2.59
CA LYS A 34 -10.39 15.08 -1.51
C LYS A 34 -10.01 14.54 -0.12
N PRO A 35 -10.48 13.35 0.32
CA PRO A 35 -10.05 12.79 1.59
C PRO A 35 -8.55 12.41 1.59
N LEU A 36 -8.01 11.93 0.47
CA LEU A 36 -6.57 11.67 0.29
C LEU A 36 -5.73 12.94 0.51
N MET A 37 -6.15 14.07 -0.08
CA MET A 37 -5.48 15.35 0.10
C MET A 37 -5.50 15.82 1.56
N LYS A 38 -6.62 15.63 2.27
CA LYS A 38 -6.70 15.96 3.71
C LYS A 38 -5.77 15.10 4.56
N LEU A 39 -5.68 13.81 4.25
CA LEU A 39 -4.78 12.90 4.95
C LEU A 39 -3.32 13.24 4.65
N GLY A 40 -3.01 13.52 3.38
CA GLY A 40 -1.67 13.89 2.92
C GLY A 40 -1.20 15.21 3.52
N SER A 41 -2.06 16.23 3.58
CA SER A 41 -1.71 17.53 4.17
C SER A 41 -1.41 17.43 5.66
N LEU A 42 -2.10 16.55 6.40
CA LEU A 42 -1.84 16.29 7.82
C LEU A 42 -0.48 15.62 8.04
N LEU A 43 -0.02 14.80 7.09
CA LEU A 43 1.30 14.16 7.13
C LEU A 43 2.41 15.01 6.48
N GLY A 44 2.04 16.10 5.80
CA GLY A 44 2.93 16.97 5.05
C GLY A 44 3.48 16.33 3.76
N ILE A 45 2.73 15.41 3.15
CA ILE A 45 3.12 14.69 1.92
C ILE A 45 2.24 15.11 0.73
N GLY A 46 2.76 14.93 -0.48
CA GLY A 46 2.06 15.21 -1.72
C GLY A 46 0.92 14.23 -2.02
N GLU A 47 0.08 14.59 -2.99
CA GLU A 47 -1.09 13.80 -3.40
C GLU A 47 -0.72 12.39 -3.89
N VAL A 48 0.35 12.28 -4.68
CA VAL A 48 0.86 10.99 -5.18
C VAL A 48 1.31 10.09 -4.02
N ALA A 49 1.95 10.67 -3.01
CA ALA A 49 2.37 9.93 -1.82
C ALA A 49 1.17 9.49 -0.96
N ALA A 50 0.16 10.36 -0.79
CA ALA A 50 -1.07 9.98 -0.10
C ALA A 50 -1.79 8.82 -0.82
N ALA A 51 -1.88 8.90 -2.14
CA ALA A 51 -2.41 7.83 -2.98
C ALA A 51 -1.61 6.53 -2.88
N GLY A 52 -0.27 6.63 -2.83
CA GLY A 52 0.63 5.51 -2.58
C GLY A 52 0.31 4.76 -1.29
N MET A 53 -0.05 5.47 -0.22
CA MET A 53 -0.41 4.81 1.04
C MET A 53 -1.68 3.97 0.89
N ILE A 54 -2.68 4.42 0.12
CA ILE A 54 -3.85 3.57 -0.14
C ILE A 54 -3.48 2.39 -1.06
N ALA A 55 -2.67 2.63 -2.10
CA ALA A 55 -2.19 1.56 -2.97
C ALA A 55 -1.49 0.46 -2.16
N THR A 56 -0.62 0.83 -1.21
CA THR A 56 0.08 -0.10 -0.30
C THR A 56 -0.87 -1.03 0.48
N LEU A 57 -2.02 -0.54 0.94
CA LEU A 57 -2.99 -1.39 1.66
C LEU A 57 -3.49 -2.55 0.81
N ALA A 58 -3.58 -2.35 -0.51
CA ALA A 58 -3.89 -3.41 -1.46
C ALA A 58 -2.63 -4.21 -1.82
N ASN A 59 -1.59 -3.55 -2.35
CA ASN A 59 -0.34 -4.17 -2.77
C ASN A 59 0.79 -3.12 -2.96
N ASN A 60 2.05 -3.53 -2.76
CA ASN A 60 3.21 -2.64 -2.96
C ASN A 60 3.59 -2.40 -4.43
N ILE A 61 3.22 -3.29 -5.36
CA ILE A 61 3.59 -3.18 -6.78
C ILE A 61 3.06 -1.87 -7.39
N PRO A 62 1.76 -1.52 -7.29
CA PRO A 62 1.29 -0.23 -7.77
C PRO A 62 1.94 0.96 -7.05
N MET A 63 2.14 0.87 -5.73
CA MET A 63 2.80 1.94 -4.96
C MET A 63 4.24 2.19 -5.44
N PHE A 64 5.00 1.14 -5.71
CA PHE A 64 6.36 1.25 -6.24
C PHE A 64 6.39 1.93 -7.62
N GLY A 65 5.39 1.66 -8.48
CA GLY A 65 5.22 2.36 -9.75
C GLY A 65 5.00 3.87 -9.60
N MET A 66 4.37 4.29 -8.50
CA MET A 66 4.10 5.70 -8.16
C MET A 66 5.28 6.38 -7.44
N MET A 67 6.20 5.60 -6.85
CA MET A 67 7.25 6.13 -5.97
C MET A 67 8.15 7.16 -6.66
N LYS A 68 8.40 7.00 -7.96
CA LYS A 68 9.19 7.95 -8.77
C LYS A 68 8.60 9.37 -8.78
N ASP A 69 7.28 9.49 -8.63
CA ASP A 69 6.52 10.73 -8.71
C ASP A 69 6.18 11.30 -7.30
N MET A 70 6.67 10.67 -6.23
CA MET A 70 6.48 11.12 -4.85
C MET A 70 7.53 12.15 -4.40
N ASP A 71 7.15 13.04 -3.49
CA ASP A 71 8.08 13.89 -2.77
C ASP A 71 8.96 13.08 -1.80
N GLU A 72 10.13 13.61 -1.43
CA GLU A 72 11.12 12.89 -0.60
C GLU A 72 10.57 12.44 0.76
N ARG A 73 9.78 13.30 1.42
CA ARG A 73 9.11 12.97 2.67
C ARG A 73 8.06 11.87 2.44
N GLY A 74 7.29 12.01 1.37
CA GLY A 74 6.29 11.05 0.90
C GLY A 74 6.87 9.66 0.65
N LYS A 75 8.05 9.56 0.03
CA LYS A 75 8.76 8.28 -0.19
C LYS A 75 9.08 7.57 1.13
N ILE A 76 9.67 8.30 2.09
CA ILE A 76 10.03 7.72 3.40
C ILE A 76 8.79 7.24 4.15
N ILE A 77 7.75 8.07 4.20
CA ILE A 77 6.50 7.73 4.89
C ILE A 77 5.81 6.54 4.22
N ASN A 78 5.74 6.50 2.88
CA ASN A 78 5.15 5.38 2.14
C ASN A 78 5.91 4.07 2.39
N VAL A 79 7.24 4.10 2.31
CA VAL A 79 8.05 2.89 2.51
C VAL A 79 7.91 2.40 3.96
N ALA A 80 7.94 3.29 4.95
CA ALA A 80 7.71 2.92 6.35
C ALA A 80 6.33 2.29 6.56
N PHE A 81 5.29 2.89 5.97
CA PHE A 81 3.94 2.34 6.01
C PHE A 81 3.86 0.97 5.32
N ALA A 82 4.52 0.81 4.17
CA ALA A 82 4.53 -0.41 3.37
C ALA A 82 5.19 -1.59 4.06
N VAL A 83 6.20 -1.39 4.91
CA VAL A 83 6.79 -2.49 5.68
C VAL A 83 5.76 -3.15 6.60
N SER A 84 4.85 -2.36 7.19
CA SER A 84 3.96 -2.85 8.24
C SER A 84 2.52 -3.11 7.76
N ALA A 85 1.96 -2.19 6.97
CA ALA A 85 0.56 -2.20 6.56
C ALA A 85 0.32 -2.74 5.14
N ALA A 86 1.36 -3.12 4.40
CA ALA A 86 1.15 -3.62 3.05
C ALA A 86 0.28 -4.87 3.04
N PHE A 87 -0.55 -4.99 2.00
CA PHE A 87 -1.38 -6.15 1.70
C PHE A 87 -2.50 -6.44 2.71
N VAL A 88 -2.78 -5.52 3.64
CA VAL A 88 -3.83 -5.66 4.65
C VAL A 88 -5.19 -6.00 4.04
N PHE A 89 -5.54 -5.39 2.90
CA PHE A 89 -6.80 -5.61 2.21
C PHE A 89 -6.64 -6.33 0.87
N GLY A 90 -5.41 -6.75 0.53
CA GLY A 90 -5.12 -7.53 -0.67
C GLY A 90 -4.66 -8.93 -0.29
N ASP A 91 -3.41 -9.24 -0.60
CA ASP A 91 -2.88 -10.60 -0.57
C ASP A 91 -3.02 -11.30 0.78
N HIS A 92 -2.76 -10.59 1.90
CA HIS A 92 -2.84 -11.20 3.22
C HIS A 92 -4.28 -11.44 3.66
N LEU A 93 -5.20 -10.55 3.30
CA LEU A 93 -6.64 -10.76 3.54
C LEU A 93 -7.14 -11.95 2.73
N GLY A 94 -6.80 -12.00 1.43
CA GLY A 94 -7.17 -13.11 0.55
C GLY A 94 -6.65 -14.45 1.07
N PHE A 95 -5.38 -14.49 1.51
CA PHE A 95 -4.79 -15.68 2.11
C PHE A 95 -5.47 -16.07 3.43
N ALA A 96 -5.64 -15.13 4.36
CA ALA A 96 -6.30 -15.41 5.65
C ALA A 96 -7.75 -15.88 5.43
N ALA A 97 -8.48 -15.28 4.50
CA ALA A 97 -9.84 -15.68 4.16
C ALA A 97 -9.93 -17.08 3.55
N GLY A 98 -8.90 -17.51 2.80
CA GLY A 98 -8.81 -18.85 2.22
C GLY A 98 -8.35 -19.93 3.21
N VAL A 99 -7.48 -19.59 4.15
CA VAL A 99 -6.79 -20.56 5.03
C VAL A 99 -7.34 -20.58 6.45
N ASN A 100 -7.53 -19.42 7.09
CA ASN A 100 -8.03 -19.32 8.45
C ASN A 100 -8.75 -17.97 8.68
N LYS A 101 -10.07 -17.99 8.52
CA LYS A 101 -10.93 -16.80 8.60
C LYS A 101 -10.96 -16.16 9.99
N GLU A 102 -10.78 -16.94 11.06
CA GLU A 102 -10.81 -16.43 12.43
C GLU A 102 -9.64 -15.48 12.71
N MET A 103 -8.53 -15.64 11.98
CA MET A 103 -7.34 -14.82 12.11
C MET A 103 -7.42 -13.47 11.36
N ILE A 104 -8.45 -13.24 10.54
CA ILE A 104 -8.57 -12.03 9.72
C ILE A 104 -8.54 -10.77 10.60
N ALA A 105 -9.36 -10.74 11.66
CA ALA A 105 -9.48 -9.57 12.52
C ALA A 105 -8.13 -9.23 13.20
N ALA A 106 -7.46 -10.24 13.75
CA ALA A 106 -6.16 -10.08 14.39
C ALA A 106 -5.09 -9.58 13.39
N MET A 107 -5.07 -10.13 12.18
CA MET A 107 -4.15 -9.73 11.12
C MET A 107 -4.37 -8.28 10.69
N VAL A 108 -5.62 -7.89 10.40
CA VAL A 108 -5.96 -6.52 9.95
C VAL A 108 -5.60 -5.52 11.04
N VAL A 109 -6.04 -5.74 12.27
CA VAL A 109 -5.77 -4.83 13.39
C VAL A 109 -4.27 -4.74 13.65
N GLY A 110 -3.56 -5.87 13.75
CA GLY A 110 -2.14 -5.89 14.03
C GLY A 110 -1.32 -5.12 12.98
N LYS A 111 -1.61 -5.33 11.70
CA LYS A 111 -0.90 -4.66 10.60
C LYS A 111 -1.25 -3.17 10.50
N LEU A 112 -2.51 -2.79 10.70
CA LEU A 112 -2.90 -1.38 10.69
C LEU A 112 -2.28 -0.61 11.87
N VAL A 113 -2.29 -1.19 13.07
CA VAL A 113 -1.63 -0.60 14.24
C VAL A 113 -0.13 -0.44 13.98
N ALA A 114 0.55 -1.49 13.52
CA ALA A 114 1.96 -1.43 13.17
C ALA A 114 2.25 -0.37 12.08
N GLY A 115 1.38 -0.28 11.06
CA GLY A 115 1.45 0.74 10.01
C GLY A 115 1.37 2.16 10.52
N VAL A 116 0.38 2.46 11.36
CA VAL A 116 0.21 3.78 11.97
C VAL A 116 1.41 4.11 12.86
N THR A 117 1.91 3.16 13.65
CA THR A 117 3.12 3.36 14.47
C THR A 117 4.35 3.62 13.61
N ALA A 118 4.52 2.88 12.51
CA ALA A 118 5.64 3.08 11.58
C ALA A 118 5.58 4.46 10.91
N VAL A 119 4.39 4.93 10.53
CA VAL A 119 4.19 6.28 10.00
C VAL A 119 4.51 7.33 11.06
N ALA A 120 4.07 7.15 12.31
CA ALA A 120 4.36 8.08 13.40
C ALA A 120 5.87 8.23 13.61
N VAL A 121 6.61 7.12 13.63
CA VAL A 121 8.08 7.13 13.72
C VAL A 121 8.70 7.78 12.48
N ALA A 122 8.23 7.43 11.28
CA ALA A 122 8.72 8.01 10.04
C ALA A 122 8.50 9.53 9.99
N CYS A 123 7.39 10.05 10.52
CA CYS A 123 7.13 11.49 10.60
C CYS A 123 8.17 12.25 11.45
N LEU A 124 8.78 11.58 12.44
CA LEU A 124 9.85 12.15 13.29
C LEU A 124 11.20 12.19 12.58
N ILE A 125 11.48 11.20 11.72
CA ILE A 125 12.78 11.03 11.05
C ILE A 125 12.80 11.71 9.67
N ALA A 126 11.66 11.71 8.97
CA ALA A 126 11.58 12.21 7.60
C ALA A 126 11.84 13.72 7.54
N PRO A 127 12.46 14.21 6.44
CA PRO A 127 12.69 15.63 6.22
C PRO A 127 11.43 16.44 6.48
N LYS A 128 11.57 17.59 7.14
CA LYS A 128 10.42 18.46 7.40
C LYS A 128 9.79 18.85 6.08
N ALA A 129 8.46 18.89 6.04
CA ALA A 129 7.73 19.34 4.87
C ALA A 129 8.28 20.71 4.44
N LYS A 130 8.72 20.83 3.18
CA LYS A 130 9.06 22.14 2.62
C LYS A 130 7.81 22.99 2.73
N LYS A 131 7.87 24.07 3.52
CA LYS A 131 6.83 25.10 3.47
C LYS A 131 6.78 25.61 2.03
N ALA A 132 5.60 25.49 1.41
CA ALA A 132 5.31 26.19 0.17
C ALA A 132 5.36 27.71 0.42
#